data_AF-A0A453N0K0-F1
#
_entry.id   AF-A0A453N0K0-F1
#
_cell.length_a   1.000
_cell.length_b   1.000
_cell.length_c   1.000
_cell.angle_alpha   90.00
_cell.angle_beta   90.00
_cell.angle_gamma   90.00
#
_symmetry.space_group_name_H-M   'P 1'
#
loop_
_entity.id
_entity.type
_entity.pdbx_description
1 polymer ?
#
loop_
_entity_poly.entity_id
_entity_poly.type
_entity_poly.pdbx_seq_one_letter_code
_entity_poly.pdbx_strand_id
1 'polypeptide(L)'
;RITNKNLFDYIFIHSLEIAVEFHLPMQIHTGFGDRELGLRHCTPFHLRAVLEDKRFVKCQIVLLNASYPFSREGSYLASVYSQVYLDFGFAFPKLSVQGITSSLKELLERAPIKKVMFSTDGYAFPETYYLGAKWARDVVYRVLSAACEDGDLTIQEAIEAVEDIFRRNALHLYKLNVFHEKTTSIDDNTISSSSCLGKDDVILVRMVWNDASGQHRCRALPAERFYGIARNKGVGLGIAAVGFTSFRDAPAVGTNLTCAGEEIRLVADMSTLLRIPWSRNEEMVMVDMLTGSGEASEYCPRNALRKVTKVLLDEFNVTVKAGFENEFYLLRKSFSEGHEHWVPYDNSSYCSTSAFDGASFMLKEAHSCLKAAGIVVEQDAC
;
A
#
# COMPACT_ATOMS: atom_id res chain seq x y z
N ARG A 1 -10.28 -4.57 25.29
CA ARG A 1 -10.38 -5.94 24.75
C ARG A 1 -11.43 -6.68 25.57
N ILE A 2 -12.44 -7.29 24.94
CA ILE A 2 -13.45 -8.10 25.65
C ILE A 2 -12.80 -9.46 25.97
N THR A 3 -12.78 -9.88 27.23
CA THR A 3 -12.09 -11.10 27.68
C THR A 3 -13.02 -12.19 28.23
N ASN A 4 -14.28 -11.85 28.52
CA ASN A 4 -15.27 -12.82 28.99
C ASN A 4 -15.77 -13.68 27.81
N LYS A 5 -15.48 -14.97 27.83
CA LYS A 5 -15.82 -15.92 26.76
C LYS A 5 -17.32 -15.98 26.49
N ASN A 6 -18.16 -16.06 27.52
CA ASN A 6 -19.62 -16.18 27.35
C ASN A 6 -20.20 -14.94 26.68
N LEU A 7 -19.71 -13.76 27.05
CA LEU A 7 -20.11 -12.51 26.41
C LEU A 7 -19.63 -12.46 24.95
N PHE A 8 -18.39 -12.88 24.68
CA PHE A 8 -17.87 -12.94 23.31
C PHE A 8 -18.67 -13.90 22.44
N ASP A 9 -18.95 -15.12 22.92
CA ASP A 9 -19.76 -16.11 22.22
C ASP A 9 -21.17 -15.57 21.95
N TYR A 10 -21.79 -14.90 22.93
CA TYR A 10 -23.11 -14.28 22.76
C TYR A 10 -23.10 -13.21 21.67
N ILE A 11 -22.13 -12.29 21.70
CA ILE A 11 -21.96 -11.25 20.68
C ILE A 11 -21.70 -11.87 19.31
N PHE A 12 -20.86 -12.91 19.25
CA PHE A 12 -20.52 -13.59 18.01
C PHE A 12 -21.74 -14.27 17.37
N ILE A 13 -22.53 -15.02 18.15
CA ILE A 13 -23.78 -15.63 17.70
C ILE A 13 -24.77 -14.57 17.21
N HIS A 14 -24.95 -13.49 17.97
CA HIS A 14 -25.87 -12.42 17.57
C HIS A 14 -25.39 -11.68 16.31
N SER A 15 -24.08 -11.49 16.15
CA SER A 15 -23.50 -10.91 14.94
C SER A 15 -23.71 -11.81 13.72
N LEU A 16 -23.69 -13.13 13.88
CA LEU A 16 -24.02 -14.07 12.80
C LEU A 16 -25.51 -14.00 12.41
N GLU A 17 -26.42 -13.83 13.37
CA GLU A 17 -27.85 -13.63 13.08
C GLU A 17 -28.06 -12.38 12.21
N ILE A 18 -27.42 -11.27 12.58
CA ILE A 18 -27.43 -10.02 11.81
C ILE A 18 -26.78 -10.23 10.43
N ALA A 19 -25.64 -10.92 10.36
CA ALA A 19 -24.95 -11.19 9.10
C ALA A 19 -25.83 -11.98 8.11
N VAL A 20 -26.62 -12.95 8.61
CA VAL A 20 -27.59 -13.69 7.80
C VAL A 20 -28.72 -12.78 7.33
N GLU A 21 -29.30 -11.98 8.23
CA GLU A 21 -30.42 -11.08 7.94
C GLU A 21 -30.07 -10.03 6.87
N PHE A 22 -28.89 -9.40 7.01
CA PHE A 22 -28.43 -8.35 6.10
C PHE A 22 -27.58 -8.86 4.94
N HIS A 23 -27.39 -10.18 4.84
CA HIS A 23 -26.57 -10.82 3.81
C HIS A 23 -25.14 -10.27 3.75
N LEU A 24 -24.53 -10.07 4.92
CA LEU A 24 -23.16 -9.56 5.07
C LEU A 24 -22.18 -10.73 5.28
N PRO A 25 -21.04 -10.76 4.59
CA PRO A 25 -19.99 -11.72 4.92
C PRO A 25 -19.39 -11.45 6.31
N MET A 26 -19.21 -12.51 7.10
CA MET A 26 -18.54 -12.47 8.40
C MET A 26 -17.08 -12.86 8.24
N GLN A 27 -16.17 -11.94 8.51
CA GLN A 27 -14.73 -12.24 8.54
C GLN A 27 -14.32 -12.73 9.92
N ILE A 28 -13.55 -13.82 9.97
CA ILE A 28 -13.05 -14.41 11.21
C ILE A 28 -11.55 -14.56 11.10
N HIS A 29 -10.83 -13.88 11.99
CA HIS A 29 -9.39 -14.05 12.14
C HIS A 29 -9.08 -15.47 12.60
N THR A 30 -8.24 -16.19 11.85
CA THR A 30 -7.81 -17.55 12.19
C THR A 30 -6.30 -17.68 12.14
N GLY A 31 -5.75 -18.58 12.95
CA GLY A 31 -4.30 -18.79 13.00
C GLY A 31 -3.52 -17.73 13.78
N PHE A 32 -2.36 -17.35 13.25
CA PHE A 32 -1.32 -16.56 13.91
C PHE A 32 -1.75 -15.14 14.28
N GLY A 33 -1.19 -14.61 15.36
CA GLY A 33 -1.44 -13.26 15.87
C GLY A 33 -0.51 -12.93 17.05
N ASP A 34 -0.85 -11.91 17.83
CA ASP A 34 0.01 -11.39 18.90
C ASP A 34 0.29 -12.39 20.04
N ARG A 35 1.29 -12.09 20.87
CA ARG A 35 1.75 -12.91 22.03
C ARG A 35 0.62 -13.39 22.95
N GLU A 36 -0.44 -12.60 23.12
CA GLU A 36 -1.57 -12.92 24.00
C GLU A 36 -2.53 -13.94 23.38
N LEU A 37 -2.39 -14.24 22.09
CA LEU A 37 -3.21 -15.19 21.37
C LEU A 37 -2.72 -16.62 21.64
N GLY A 38 -3.56 -17.43 22.28
CA GLY A 38 -3.29 -18.85 22.43
C GLY A 38 -3.51 -19.58 21.10
N LEU A 39 -2.46 -19.71 20.27
CA LEU A 39 -2.54 -20.28 18.90
C LEU A 39 -3.29 -21.61 18.82
N ARG A 40 -3.21 -22.45 19.87
CA ARG A 40 -3.95 -23.72 19.99
C ARG A 40 -5.48 -23.59 19.91
N HIS A 41 -6.02 -22.40 20.18
CA HIS A 41 -7.45 -22.09 20.14
C HIS A 41 -7.86 -21.37 18.85
N CYS A 42 -6.93 -21.19 17.91
CA CYS A 42 -7.14 -20.42 16.68
C CYS A 42 -7.30 -21.32 15.45
N THR A 43 -7.42 -22.64 15.65
CA THR A 43 -7.79 -23.57 14.57
C THR A 43 -9.19 -23.23 14.06
N PRO A 44 -9.38 -23.16 12.73
CA PRO A 44 -10.69 -22.90 12.15
C PRO A 44 -11.69 -24.06 12.40
N PHE A 45 -11.24 -25.27 12.79
CA PHE A 45 -12.14 -26.38 13.11
C PHE A 45 -13.06 -26.14 14.30
N HIS A 46 -12.71 -25.21 15.20
CA HIS A 46 -13.63 -24.80 16.26
C HIS A 46 -14.93 -24.17 15.72
N LEU A 47 -14.96 -23.73 14.47
CA LEU A 47 -16.16 -23.18 13.83
C LEU A 47 -17.13 -24.25 13.33
N ARG A 48 -16.78 -25.54 13.37
CA ARG A 48 -17.61 -26.61 12.79
C ARG A 48 -19.04 -26.63 13.34
N ALA A 49 -19.21 -26.47 14.65
CA ALA A 49 -20.54 -26.41 15.28
C ALA A 49 -21.39 -25.25 14.74
N VAL A 50 -20.76 -24.12 14.40
CA VAL A 50 -21.42 -22.95 13.81
C VAL A 50 -21.75 -23.19 12.34
N LEU A 51 -20.83 -23.82 11.59
CA LEU A 51 -21.01 -24.15 10.18
C LEU A 51 -22.12 -25.18 9.95
N GLU A 52 -22.30 -26.10 10.89
CA GLU A 52 -23.32 -27.15 10.86
C GLU A 52 -24.67 -26.69 11.47
N ASP A 53 -24.73 -25.51 12.12
CA ASP A 53 -25.97 -24.93 12.63
C ASP A 53 -26.82 -24.39 11.47
N LYS A 54 -28.04 -24.90 11.35
CA LYS A 54 -29.01 -24.54 10.30
C LYS A 54 -29.31 -23.04 10.24
N ARG A 55 -29.18 -22.33 11.36
CA ARG A 55 -29.39 -20.87 11.42
C ARG A 55 -28.37 -20.10 10.57
N PHE A 56 -27.15 -20.63 10.43
CA PHE A 56 -26.03 -19.90 9.83
C PHE A 56 -25.56 -20.48 8.49
N VAL A 57 -26.27 -21.47 7.92
CA VAL A 57 -25.92 -22.07 6.62
C VAL A 57 -25.85 -21.03 5.49
N LYS A 58 -26.64 -19.95 5.57
CA LYS A 58 -26.60 -18.86 4.58
C LYS A 58 -25.57 -17.77 4.89
N CYS A 59 -24.96 -17.79 6.07
CA CYS A 59 -23.95 -16.81 6.46
C CYS A 59 -22.67 -17.10 5.70
N GLN A 60 -22.22 -16.16 4.87
CA GLN A 60 -20.92 -16.29 4.22
C GLN A 60 -19.82 -16.00 5.25
N ILE A 61 -18.86 -16.90 5.43
CA ILE A 61 -17.79 -16.79 6.42
C ILE A 61 -16.45 -16.77 5.70
N VAL A 62 -15.60 -15.80 6.01
CA VAL A 62 -14.26 -15.66 5.46
C VAL A 62 -13.23 -15.92 6.54
N LEU A 63 -12.43 -16.97 6.38
CA LEU A 63 -11.31 -17.26 7.26
C LEU A 63 -10.10 -16.45 6.80
N LEU A 64 -9.65 -15.53 7.65
CA LEU A 64 -8.53 -14.64 7.33
C LEU A 64 -7.18 -15.32 7.55
N ASN A 65 -6.15 -14.77 6.91
CA ASN A 65 -4.72 -15.01 7.20
C ASN A 65 -4.20 -16.39 6.82
N ALA A 66 -4.77 -16.97 5.77
CA ALA A 66 -4.56 -18.34 5.32
C ALA A 66 -4.85 -19.38 6.42
N SER A 67 -5.51 -18.99 7.52
CA SER A 67 -5.55 -19.77 8.76
C SER A 67 -4.18 -20.20 9.28
N TYR A 68 -3.07 -19.56 8.87
CA TYR A 68 -1.72 -20.05 9.13
C TYR A 68 -1.44 -20.23 10.64
N PRO A 69 -0.88 -21.36 11.12
CA PRO A 69 -0.30 -22.47 10.36
C PRO A 69 -1.29 -23.59 9.97
N PHE A 70 -2.59 -23.36 10.13
CA PHE A 70 -3.68 -24.31 9.87
C PHE A 70 -4.25 -24.22 8.45
N SER A 71 -3.44 -23.86 7.45
CA SER A 71 -3.89 -23.62 6.07
C SER A 71 -4.63 -24.81 5.47
N ARG A 72 -4.17 -26.04 5.75
CA ARG A 72 -4.84 -27.28 5.34
C ARG A 72 -6.23 -27.45 5.96
N GLU A 73 -6.42 -27.00 7.20
CA GLU A 73 -7.71 -27.08 7.88
C GLU A 73 -8.71 -26.09 7.28
N GLY A 74 -8.27 -24.85 7.02
CA GLY A 74 -9.05 -23.85 6.29
C GLY A 74 -9.43 -24.34 4.89
N SER A 75 -8.46 -24.89 4.15
CA SER A 75 -8.63 -25.51 2.84
C SER A 75 -9.70 -26.60 2.84
N TYR A 76 -9.64 -27.51 3.82
CA TYR A 76 -10.63 -28.55 4.01
C TYR A 76 -12.03 -27.97 4.26
N LEU A 77 -12.17 -27.01 5.18
CA LEU A 77 -13.47 -26.42 5.47
C LEU A 77 -14.09 -25.73 4.24
N ALA A 78 -13.31 -24.98 3.47
CA ALA A 78 -13.78 -24.36 2.24
C ALA A 78 -14.20 -25.37 1.16
N SER A 79 -13.57 -26.55 1.14
CA SER A 79 -13.93 -27.64 0.23
C SER A 79 -15.25 -28.32 0.59
N VAL A 80 -15.59 -28.39 1.89
CA VAL A 80 -16.77 -29.12 2.38
C VAL A 80 -17.98 -28.21 2.57
N TYR A 81 -17.77 -26.99 3.08
CA TYR A 81 -18.84 -26.06 3.41
C TYR A 81 -18.99 -25.01 2.32
N SER A 82 -20.18 -24.91 1.72
CA SER A 82 -20.46 -23.94 0.66
C SER A 82 -20.26 -22.51 1.13
N GLN A 83 -20.52 -22.22 2.41
CA GLN A 83 -20.49 -20.88 2.96
C GLN A 83 -19.10 -20.41 3.45
N VAL A 84 -18.05 -21.23 3.33
CA VAL A 84 -16.69 -20.89 3.80
C VAL A 84 -15.80 -20.42 2.66
N TYR A 85 -15.18 -19.26 2.86
CA TYR A 85 -14.21 -18.61 1.98
C TYR A 85 -12.89 -18.42 2.72
N LEU A 86 -11.81 -18.24 1.99
CA LEU A 86 -10.45 -18.12 2.50
C LEU A 86 -9.84 -16.81 2.01
N ASP A 87 -9.12 -16.14 2.89
CA ASP A 87 -8.24 -15.02 2.58
C ASP A 87 -6.82 -15.36 3.02
N PHE A 88 -5.79 -14.89 2.29
CA PHE A 88 -4.38 -15.13 2.64
C PHE A 88 -3.56 -13.84 2.85
N GLY A 89 -4.21 -12.73 3.22
CA GLY A 89 -3.62 -11.40 3.20
C GLY A 89 -2.58 -11.07 4.26
N PHE A 90 -2.83 -11.42 5.52
CA PHE A 90 -1.92 -11.13 6.64
C PHE A 90 -0.60 -11.90 6.63
N ALA A 91 -0.44 -12.85 5.70
CA ALA A 91 0.80 -13.57 5.50
C ALA A 91 1.96 -12.64 5.06
N PHE A 92 1.65 -11.44 4.54
CA PHE A 92 2.62 -10.45 4.07
C PHE A 92 2.65 -9.23 5.01
N PRO A 93 3.79 -8.83 5.61
CA PRO A 93 5.18 -9.30 5.48
C PRO A 93 5.62 -10.28 6.59
N LYS A 94 4.66 -10.94 7.27
CA LYS A 94 4.95 -11.71 8.51
C LYS A 94 5.60 -13.07 8.25
N LEU A 95 5.43 -13.64 7.05
CA LEU A 95 6.06 -14.90 6.65
C LEU A 95 7.14 -14.68 5.59
N SER A 96 8.09 -15.62 5.52
CA SER A 96 9.03 -15.68 4.40
C SER A 96 8.31 -16.01 3.09
N VAL A 97 8.89 -15.65 1.95
CA VAL A 97 8.34 -15.98 0.61
C VAL A 97 8.00 -17.48 0.51
N GLN A 98 8.87 -18.34 1.06
CA GLN A 98 8.63 -19.79 1.10
C GLN A 98 7.43 -20.16 1.98
N GLY A 99 7.29 -19.55 3.15
CA GLY A 99 6.15 -19.79 4.05
C GLY A 99 4.83 -19.41 3.40
N ILE A 100 4.79 -18.27 2.70
CA ILE A 100 3.59 -17.83 1.99
C ILE A 100 3.29 -18.72 0.79
N THR A 101 4.32 -19.11 0.02
CA THR A 101 4.17 -20.06 -1.08
C THR A 101 3.62 -21.40 -0.60
N SER A 102 4.16 -21.94 0.49
CA SER A 102 3.67 -23.19 1.08
C SER A 102 2.22 -23.07 1.55
N SER A 103 1.88 -21.97 2.22
CA SER A 103 0.52 -21.75 2.72
C SER A 103 -0.48 -21.65 1.59
N LEU A 104 -0.16 -20.90 0.52
CA LEU A 104 -1.05 -20.79 -0.64
C LEU A 104 -1.21 -22.14 -1.37
N LYS A 105 -0.14 -22.93 -1.50
CA LYS A 105 -0.23 -24.30 -2.03
C LYS A 105 -1.21 -25.14 -1.21
N GLU A 106 -1.09 -25.12 0.12
CA GLU A 106 -1.99 -25.86 1.01
C GLU A 106 -3.45 -25.39 0.92
N LEU A 107 -3.69 -24.09 0.74
CA LEU A 107 -5.05 -23.59 0.48
C LEU A 107 -5.59 -24.14 -0.84
N LEU A 108 -4.80 -24.12 -1.91
CA LEU A 108 -5.23 -24.55 -3.24
C LEU A 108 -5.25 -26.07 -3.44
N GLU A 109 -4.66 -26.86 -2.53
CA GLU A 109 -4.72 -28.34 -2.57
C GLU A 109 -6.17 -28.87 -2.55
N ARG A 110 -7.11 -28.17 -1.90
CA ARG A 110 -8.51 -28.63 -1.78
C ARG A 110 -9.55 -27.54 -1.90
N ALA A 111 -9.23 -26.29 -1.53
CA ALA A 111 -10.22 -25.23 -1.61
C ALA A 111 -10.55 -24.92 -3.08
N PRO A 112 -11.84 -24.76 -3.43
CA PRO A 112 -12.20 -24.22 -4.73
C PRO A 112 -11.56 -22.84 -4.91
N ILE A 113 -10.87 -22.63 -6.03
CA ILE A 113 -10.22 -21.34 -6.37
C ILE A 113 -11.20 -20.16 -6.23
N LYS A 114 -12.48 -20.38 -6.57
CA LYS A 114 -13.59 -19.40 -6.46
C LYS A 114 -13.98 -19.01 -5.03
N LYS A 115 -13.31 -19.58 -4.02
CA LYS A 115 -13.48 -19.27 -2.60
C LYS A 115 -12.21 -18.72 -1.96
N VAL A 116 -11.11 -18.64 -2.70
CA VAL A 116 -9.84 -18.10 -2.21
C VAL A 116 -9.69 -16.66 -2.67
N MET A 117 -9.38 -15.76 -1.76
CA MET A 117 -9.30 -14.31 -2.00
C MET A 117 -8.00 -13.75 -1.46
N PHE A 118 -7.65 -12.57 -1.95
CA PHE A 118 -6.53 -11.79 -1.46
C PHE A 118 -6.99 -10.46 -0.85
N SER A 119 -6.44 -10.14 0.32
CA SER A 119 -6.39 -8.81 0.91
C SER A 119 -4.94 -8.50 1.28
N THR A 120 -4.58 -7.25 1.54
CA THR A 120 -3.22 -6.94 2.00
C THR A 120 -3.07 -7.07 3.52
N ASP A 121 -4.20 -7.08 4.24
CA ASP A 121 -4.30 -6.78 5.67
C ASP A 121 -3.39 -5.62 6.12
N GLY A 122 -3.24 -4.64 5.22
CA GLY A 122 -2.34 -3.52 5.40
C GLY A 122 -2.85 -2.58 6.48
N TYR A 123 -1.98 -2.13 7.35
CA TYR A 123 -2.29 -1.16 8.40
C TYR A 123 -1.09 -0.26 8.69
N ALA A 124 -1.36 0.90 9.29
CA ALA A 124 -0.41 1.96 9.66
C ALA A 124 0.33 2.64 8.48
N PHE A 125 0.96 1.89 7.58
CA PHE A 125 1.87 2.42 6.56
C PHE A 125 1.49 1.97 5.14
N PRO A 126 1.58 2.85 4.13
CA PRO A 126 1.23 2.54 2.73
C PRO A 126 2.07 1.38 2.15
N GLU A 127 3.28 1.18 2.65
CA GLU A 127 4.20 0.10 2.27
C GLU A 127 3.60 -1.28 2.55
N THR A 128 2.81 -1.43 3.61
CA THR A 128 2.18 -2.73 3.94
C THR A 128 1.19 -3.16 2.84
N TYR A 129 0.45 -2.20 2.27
CA TYR A 129 -0.45 -2.43 1.15
C TYR A 129 0.32 -2.75 -0.14
N TYR A 130 1.33 -1.93 -0.46
CA TYR A 130 2.12 -2.12 -1.68
C TYR A 130 2.91 -3.43 -1.68
N LEU A 131 3.63 -3.72 -0.60
CA LEU A 131 4.41 -4.94 -0.47
C LEU A 131 3.51 -6.17 -0.45
N GLY A 132 2.40 -6.15 0.31
CA GLY A 132 1.43 -7.23 0.30
C GLY A 132 0.94 -7.54 -1.12
N ALA A 133 0.51 -6.53 -1.86
CA ALA A 133 0.03 -6.70 -3.22
C ALA A 133 1.12 -7.17 -4.20
N LYS A 134 2.34 -6.65 -4.07
CA LYS A 134 3.48 -7.04 -4.93
C LYS A 134 3.86 -8.50 -4.71
N TRP A 135 4.07 -8.90 -3.46
CA TRP A 135 4.50 -10.26 -3.14
C TRP A 135 3.41 -11.29 -3.39
N ALA A 136 2.14 -10.95 -3.16
CA ALA A 136 1.04 -11.85 -3.49
C ALA A 136 0.98 -12.16 -4.98
N ARG A 137 1.19 -11.18 -5.87
CA ARG A 137 1.24 -11.42 -7.32
C ARG A 137 2.36 -12.38 -7.71
N ASP A 138 3.56 -12.20 -7.15
CA ASP A 138 4.71 -13.08 -7.40
C ASP A 138 4.47 -14.51 -6.87
N VAL A 139 3.92 -14.66 -5.66
CA VAL A 139 3.64 -15.98 -5.08
C VAL A 139 2.50 -16.70 -5.81
N VAL A 140 1.41 -16.00 -6.14
CA VAL A 140 0.30 -16.58 -6.92
C VAL A 140 0.80 -17.02 -8.30
N TYR A 141 1.63 -16.22 -8.96
CA TYR A 141 2.26 -16.60 -10.22
C TYR A 141 3.06 -17.91 -10.07
N ARG A 142 3.94 -18.01 -9.07
CA ARG A 142 4.76 -19.22 -8.85
C ARG A 142 3.90 -20.46 -8.59
N VAL A 143 2.85 -20.34 -7.78
CA VAL A 143 1.98 -21.47 -7.43
C VAL A 143 1.16 -21.93 -8.64
N LEU A 144 0.57 -21.00 -9.39
CA LEU A 144 -0.24 -21.35 -10.56
C LEU A 144 0.61 -21.77 -11.77
N SER A 145 1.83 -21.24 -11.92
CA SER A 145 2.79 -21.70 -12.94
C SER A 145 3.18 -23.15 -12.69
N ALA A 146 3.50 -23.51 -11.44
CA ALA A 146 3.79 -24.90 -11.09
C ALA A 146 2.58 -25.83 -11.35
N ALA A 147 1.36 -25.39 -11.01
CA ALA A 147 0.15 -26.15 -11.33
C ALA A 147 -0.06 -26.33 -12.85
N CYS A 148 0.35 -25.37 -13.68
CA CYS A 148 0.34 -25.52 -15.13
C CYS A 148 1.40 -26.50 -15.63
N GLU A 149 2.60 -26.47 -15.05
CA GLU A 149 3.69 -27.39 -15.37
C GLU A 149 3.35 -28.84 -14.99
N ASP A 150 2.69 -29.04 -13.86
CA ASP A 150 2.20 -30.34 -13.38
C ASP A 150 1.00 -30.85 -14.18
N GLY A 151 0.33 -29.97 -14.94
CA GLY A 151 -0.85 -30.29 -15.76
C GLY A 151 -2.18 -30.25 -15.00
N ASP A 152 -2.20 -29.72 -13.77
CA ASP A 152 -3.40 -29.54 -12.95
C ASP A 152 -4.31 -28.44 -13.50
N LEU A 153 -3.73 -27.43 -14.14
CA LEU A 153 -4.43 -26.31 -14.78
C LEU A 153 -3.89 -26.07 -16.19
N THR A 154 -4.77 -25.68 -17.10
CA THR A 154 -4.33 -25.01 -18.33
C THR A 154 -3.92 -23.57 -18.05
N ILE A 155 -3.13 -22.96 -18.95
CA ILE A 155 -2.75 -21.54 -18.85
C ILE A 155 -4.00 -20.64 -18.77
N GLN A 156 -5.05 -20.97 -19.52
CA GLN A 156 -6.29 -20.20 -19.53
C GLN A 156 -7.01 -20.28 -18.18
N GLU A 157 -7.09 -21.47 -17.57
CA GLU A 157 -7.66 -21.65 -16.23
C GLU A 157 -6.82 -20.94 -15.16
N ALA A 158 -5.50 -20.91 -15.30
CA ALA A 158 -4.63 -20.16 -14.39
C ALA A 158 -4.85 -18.65 -14.49
N ILE A 159 -5.03 -18.09 -15.70
CA ILE A 159 -5.38 -16.67 -15.88
C ILE A 159 -6.73 -16.36 -15.23
N GLU A 160 -7.72 -17.24 -15.42
CA GLU A 160 -9.02 -17.10 -14.76
C GLU A 160 -8.92 -17.19 -13.23
N ALA A 161 -8.07 -18.08 -12.72
CA ALA A 161 -7.80 -18.23 -11.30
C ALA A 161 -7.19 -16.96 -10.70
N VAL A 162 -6.25 -16.30 -11.40
CA VAL A 162 -5.67 -15.02 -10.97
C VAL A 162 -6.77 -13.96 -10.84
N GLU A 163 -7.63 -13.81 -11.85
CA GLU A 163 -8.75 -12.87 -11.83
C GLU A 163 -9.77 -13.19 -10.73
N ASP A 164 -10.04 -14.47 -10.46
CA ASP A 164 -10.90 -14.91 -9.37
C ASP A 164 -10.31 -14.52 -8.01
N ILE A 165 -9.06 -14.90 -7.75
CA ILE A 165 -8.37 -14.71 -6.48
C ILE A 165 -8.21 -13.23 -6.12
N PHE A 166 -7.77 -12.40 -7.07
CA PHE A 166 -7.48 -10.99 -6.80
C PHE A 166 -8.70 -10.08 -6.92
N ARG A 167 -9.80 -10.55 -7.53
CA ARG A 167 -10.90 -9.64 -7.90
C ARG A 167 -12.29 -10.28 -7.83
N ARG A 168 -12.62 -11.21 -8.72
CA ARG A 168 -14.01 -11.62 -8.95
C ARG A 168 -14.65 -12.24 -7.71
N ASN A 169 -13.89 -13.02 -6.93
CA ASN A 169 -14.38 -13.64 -5.70
C ASN A 169 -14.82 -12.58 -4.68
N ALA A 170 -13.98 -11.58 -4.43
CA ALA A 170 -14.29 -10.50 -3.49
C ALA A 170 -15.47 -9.63 -3.98
N LEU A 171 -15.49 -9.28 -5.28
CA LEU A 171 -16.60 -8.52 -5.86
C LEU A 171 -17.94 -9.24 -5.67
N HIS A 172 -17.98 -10.54 -5.94
CA HIS A 172 -19.19 -11.35 -5.80
C HIS A 172 -19.62 -11.49 -4.34
N LEU A 173 -18.69 -11.83 -3.46
CA LEU A 173 -18.96 -12.09 -2.05
C LEU A 173 -19.44 -10.84 -1.30
N TYR A 174 -18.73 -9.73 -1.47
CA TYR A 174 -19.01 -8.48 -0.77
C TYR A 174 -19.99 -7.56 -1.53
N LYS A 175 -20.53 -8.01 -2.67
CA LYS A 175 -21.45 -7.26 -3.54
C LYS A 175 -20.92 -5.86 -3.88
N LEU A 176 -19.62 -5.78 -4.18
CA LEU A 176 -18.96 -4.51 -4.46
C LEU A 176 -19.30 -4.08 -5.89
N ASN A 177 -20.01 -2.95 -6.02
CA ASN A 177 -20.28 -2.32 -7.30
C ASN A 177 -19.06 -1.50 -7.74
N VAL A 178 -17.99 -2.20 -8.15
CA VAL A 178 -16.84 -1.55 -8.76
C VAL A 178 -17.12 -1.44 -10.26
N PHE A 179 -17.49 -0.23 -10.72
CA PHE A 179 -17.55 0.07 -12.15
C PHE A 179 -16.18 -0.19 -12.77
N HIS A 180 -16.11 -1.22 -13.62
CA HIS A 180 -14.90 -1.62 -14.32
C HIS A 180 -15.13 -1.50 -15.82
N GLU A 181 -14.47 -0.52 -16.43
CA GLU A 181 -14.14 -0.62 -17.84
C GLU A 181 -13.17 -1.76 -18.04
N LYS A 182 -13.39 -2.55 -19.09
CA LYS A 182 -12.65 -3.78 -19.36
C LYS A 182 -11.15 -3.48 -19.45
N THR A 183 -10.39 -4.05 -18.51
CA THR A 183 -8.93 -4.17 -18.58
C THR A 183 -8.60 -5.13 -19.72
N THR A 184 -8.07 -4.62 -20.83
CA THR A 184 -7.47 -5.44 -21.89
C THR A 184 -6.14 -6.01 -21.39
N SER A 185 -5.96 -7.32 -21.60
CA SER A 185 -4.73 -8.08 -21.35
C SER A 185 -3.51 -7.38 -21.95
N ILE A 186 -2.48 -7.21 -21.14
CA ILE A 186 -1.18 -6.65 -21.55
C ILE A 186 -0.40 -7.78 -22.24
N ASP A 187 -0.44 -7.81 -23.57
CA ASP A 187 0.55 -8.53 -24.37
C ASP A 187 1.82 -7.66 -24.46
N ASP A 188 2.92 -8.19 -23.95
CA ASP A 188 4.24 -7.55 -23.79
C ASP A 188 4.97 -7.18 -25.09
N ASN A 189 4.31 -7.23 -26.24
CA ASN A 189 4.92 -6.94 -27.55
C ASN A 189 4.26 -5.82 -28.35
N THR A 190 3.39 -5.01 -27.74
CA THR A 190 2.78 -3.89 -28.46
C THR A 190 2.90 -2.60 -27.66
N ILE A 191 4.03 -1.93 -27.82
CA ILE A 191 4.12 -0.47 -27.73
C ILE A 191 3.26 0.09 -28.87
N SER A 192 1.95 0.10 -28.67
CA SER A 192 1.02 0.96 -29.40
C SER A 192 -0.36 0.83 -28.77
N SER A 193 -0.78 1.93 -28.13
CA SER A 193 -2.18 2.27 -27.84
C SER A 193 -2.99 1.24 -27.04
N SER A 194 -2.82 1.25 -25.71
CA SER A 194 -3.88 0.79 -24.81
C SER A 194 -5.10 1.68 -24.97
N SER A 195 -6.29 1.07 -25.11
CA SER A 195 -7.56 1.76 -25.20
C SER A 195 -7.91 2.38 -23.85
N CYS A 196 -7.51 3.63 -23.69
CA CYS A 196 -7.96 4.53 -22.66
C CYS A 196 -9.49 4.73 -22.78
N LEU A 197 -10.17 4.97 -21.66
CA LEU A 197 -11.16 6.06 -21.67
C LEU A 197 -10.55 7.22 -22.44
N GLY A 198 -11.25 7.73 -23.44
CA GLY A 198 -10.70 8.74 -24.34
C GLY A 198 -9.90 9.77 -23.54
N LYS A 199 -8.77 10.24 -24.12
CA LYS A 199 -8.02 11.39 -23.56
C LYS A 199 -8.94 12.55 -23.12
N ASP A 200 -10.14 12.58 -23.68
CA ASP A 200 -11.26 13.48 -23.44
C ASP A 200 -11.84 13.48 -22.00
N ASP A 201 -11.58 12.47 -21.16
CA ASP A 201 -12.08 12.43 -19.77
C ASP A 201 -11.08 12.98 -18.73
N VAL A 202 -9.83 13.28 -19.15
CA VAL A 202 -8.86 13.97 -18.29
C VAL A 202 -9.22 15.45 -18.28
N ILE A 203 -9.49 16.00 -17.10
CA ILE A 203 -9.73 17.44 -16.92
C ILE A 203 -8.41 18.14 -16.61
N LEU A 204 -7.59 17.56 -15.72
CA LEU A 204 -6.32 18.15 -15.29
C LEU A 204 -5.16 17.16 -15.33
N VAL A 205 -3.97 17.66 -15.65
CA VAL A 205 -2.70 16.96 -15.48
C VAL A 205 -1.85 17.75 -14.47
N ARG A 206 -1.50 17.11 -13.36
CA ARG A 206 -0.65 17.64 -12.30
C ARG A 206 0.81 17.37 -12.62
N MET A 207 1.54 18.42 -12.95
CA MET A 207 3.00 18.39 -13.06
C MET A 207 3.59 18.56 -11.66
N VAL A 208 4.18 17.49 -11.10
CA VAL A 208 4.58 17.40 -9.69
C VAL A 208 6.10 17.43 -9.56
N TRP A 209 6.60 18.19 -8.57
CA TRP A 209 8.00 18.21 -8.16
C TRP A 209 8.12 18.24 -6.64
N ASN A 210 9.33 17.99 -6.14
CA ASN A 210 9.69 18.22 -4.75
C ASN A 210 10.52 19.51 -4.65
N ASP A 211 10.22 20.38 -3.68
CA ASP A 211 11.02 21.58 -3.42
C ASP A 211 12.19 21.31 -2.46
N ALA A 212 13.00 22.33 -2.17
CA ALA A 212 14.15 22.19 -1.27
C ALA A 212 13.77 21.90 0.19
N SER A 213 12.50 22.07 0.56
CA SER A 213 11.97 21.77 1.90
C SER A 213 11.34 20.37 2.00
N GLY A 214 11.46 19.55 0.95
CA GLY A 214 10.87 18.20 0.92
C GLY A 214 9.35 18.20 0.71
N GLN A 215 8.74 19.34 0.34
CA GLN A 215 7.31 19.42 0.09
C GLN A 215 6.97 19.07 -1.37
N HIS A 216 5.98 18.20 -1.54
CA HIS A 216 5.40 17.92 -2.86
C HIS A 216 4.60 19.13 -3.35
N ARG A 217 5.07 19.75 -4.44
CA ARG A 217 4.43 20.88 -5.10
C ARG A 217 3.89 20.43 -6.45
N CYS A 218 2.86 21.10 -6.97
CA CYS A 218 2.37 20.81 -8.31
C CYS A 218 1.86 22.04 -9.05
N ARG A 219 1.85 21.93 -10.38
CA ARG A 219 1.04 22.76 -11.28
C ARG A 219 0.03 21.88 -11.97
N ALA A 220 -1.25 22.12 -11.72
CA ALA A 220 -2.34 21.50 -12.46
C ALA A 220 -2.59 22.29 -13.76
N LEU A 221 -2.63 21.59 -14.88
CA LEU A 221 -2.90 22.15 -16.21
C LEU A 221 -4.15 21.48 -16.79
N PRO A 222 -5.02 22.22 -17.50
CA PRO A 222 -6.05 21.60 -18.32
C PRO A 222 -5.43 20.58 -19.28
N ALA A 223 -6.07 19.42 -19.43
CA ALA A 223 -5.54 18.33 -20.25
C ALA A 223 -5.22 18.77 -21.69
N GLU A 224 -6.09 19.57 -22.30
CA GLU A 224 -5.88 20.13 -23.64
C GLU A 224 -4.57 20.93 -23.72
N ARG A 225 -4.30 21.78 -22.73
CA ARG A 225 -3.05 22.56 -22.66
C ARG A 225 -1.83 21.67 -22.42
N PHE A 226 -1.97 20.65 -21.56
CA PHE A 226 -0.89 19.73 -21.27
C PHE A 226 -0.49 18.93 -22.51
N TYR A 227 -1.45 18.24 -23.12
CA TYR A 227 -1.22 17.39 -24.27
C TYR A 227 -0.89 18.16 -25.55
N GLY A 228 -1.46 19.36 -25.73
CA GLY A 228 -1.20 20.21 -26.89
C GLY A 228 0.20 20.83 -26.88
N ILE A 229 0.66 21.33 -25.73
CA ILE A 229 1.88 22.15 -25.65
C ILE A 229 2.82 21.69 -24.53
N ALA A 230 2.31 21.57 -23.31
CA ALA A 230 3.16 21.47 -22.12
C ALA A 230 3.97 20.17 -22.04
N ARG A 231 3.45 19.05 -22.57
CA ARG A 231 4.16 17.75 -22.55
C ARG A 231 5.51 17.80 -23.26
N ASN A 232 5.63 18.61 -24.31
CA ASN A 232 6.84 18.69 -25.13
C ASN A 232 7.66 19.93 -24.80
N LYS A 233 6.99 21.07 -24.56
CA LYS A 233 7.68 22.33 -24.30
C LYS A 233 7.95 22.59 -22.83
N GLY A 234 7.30 21.88 -21.91
CA GLY A 234 7.32 22.18 -20.48
C GLY A 234 6.53 23.42 -20.08
N VAL A 235 6.57 23.77 -18.80
CA VAL A 235 5.90 24.93 -18.20
C VAL A 235 6.88 25.74 -17.37
N GLY A 236 6.81 27.06 -17.51
CA GLY A 236 7.60 27.98 -16.70
C GLY A 236 7.23 27.96 -15.22
N LEU A 237 8.26 27.94 -14.39
CA LEU A 237 8.21 28.11 -12.95
C LEU A 237 9.28 29.15 -12.56
N GLY A 238 8.90 30.16 -11.77
CA GLY A 238 9.88 31.08 -11.22
C GLY A 238 10.81 30.37 -10.25
N ILE A 239 12.12 30.59 -10.35
CA ILE A 239 13.12 29.89 -9.54
C ILE A 239 12.93 30.08 -8.03
N ALA A 240 12.29 31.17 -7.58
CA ALA A 240 11.91 31.34 -6.17
C ALA A 240 11.11 30.16 -5.59
N ALA A 241 10.30 29.47 -6.41
CA ALA A 241 9.45 28.38 -5.95
C ALA A 241 10.22 27.13 -5.49
N VAL A 242 11.47 26.94 -5.92
CA VAL A 242 12.32 25.86 -5.36
C VAL A 242 12.87 26.22 -3.99
N GLY A 243 12.94 27.50 -3.64
CA GLY A 243 13.48 28.00 -2.38
C GLY A 243 12.44 28.24 -1.28
N PHE A 244 11.17 27.90 -1.51
CA PHE A 244 10.11 28.08 -0.52
C PHE A 244 10.40 27.26 0.74
N THR A 245 10.10 27.84 1.91
CA THR A 245 10.26 27.15 3.18
C THR A 245 9.04 26.28 3.48
N SER A 246 9.22 25.28 4.35
CA SER A 246 8.12 24.39 4.77
C SER A 246 7.00 25.12 5.51
N PHE A 247 7.30 26.25 6.16
CA PHE A 247 6.36 27.02 6.99
C PHE A 247 5.80 28.27 6.30
N ARG A 248 6.24 28.61 5.08
CA ARG A 248 5.77 29.80 4.36
C ARG A 248 5.95 29.67 2.85
N ASP A 249 4.98 30.16 2.09
CA ASP A 249 5.08 30.33 0.63
C ASP A 249 5.94 31.54 0.22
N ALA A 250 7.19 31.55 0.67
CA ALA A 250 8.18 32.55 0.31
C ALA A 250 9.59 31.94 0.38
N PRO A 251 10.53 32.39 -0.47
CA PRO A 251 11.91 31.94 -0.37
C PRO A 251 12.55 32.41 0.93
N ALA A 252 13.45 31.61 1.49
CA ALA A 252 14.21 32.01 2.67
C ALA A 252 15.06 33.27 2.40
N VAL A 253 15.19 34.13 3.41
CA VAL A 253 16.03 35.34 3.33
C VAL A 253 17.48 34.94 3.07
N GLY A 254 18.13 35.63 2.13
CA GLY A 254 19.55 35.37 1.78
C GLY A 254 19.76 34.30 0.71
N THR A 255 18.70 33.67 0.18
CA THR A 255 18.81 32.69 -0.92
C THR A 255 19.13 33.32 -2.28
N ASN A 256 18.91 34.63 -2.44
CA ASN A 256 18.95 35.36 -3.72
C ASN A 256 18.01 34.79 -4.80
N LEU A 257 17.12 33.84 -4.46
CA LEU A 257 16.14 33.29 -5.37
C LEU A 257 14.94 34.25 -5.43
N THR A 258 14.71 34.84 -6.59
CA THR A 258 13.60 35.77 -6.80
C THR A 258 12.71 35.32 -7.95
N CYS A 259 11.51 35.87 -8.06
CA CYS A 259 10.64 35.64 -9.21
C CYS A 259 11.09 36.40 -10.47
N ALA A 260 12.10 37.29 -10.36
CA ALA A 260 12.61 38.11 -11.45
C ALA A 260 14.02 37.65 -11.85
N GLY A 261 14.20 37.26 -13.11
CA GLY A 261 15.52 36.96 -13.68
C GLY A 261 15.61 35.58 -14.32
N GLU A 262 15.41 34.51 -13.55
CA GLU A 262 15.57 33.14 -14.04
C GLU A 262 14.27 32.32 -13.93
N GLU A 263 13.87 31.76 -15.08
CA GLU A 263 12.77 30.82 -15.21
C GLU A 263 13.33 29.40 -15.29
N ILE A 264 12.79 28.51 -14.44
CA ILE A 264 12.97 27.07 -14.58
C ILE A 264 11.84 26.54 -15.44
N ARG A 265 12.19 25.67 -16.38
CA ARG A 265 11.25 24.92 -17.21
C ARG A 265 10.96 23.57 -16.58
N LEU A 266 9.71 23.35 -16.17
CA LEU A 266 9.21 22.03 -15.75
C LEU A 266 8.92 21.20 -16.99
N VAL A 267 9.69 20.15 -17.23
CA VAL A 267 9.52 19.23 -18.37
C VAL A 267 8.97 17.90 -17.86
N ALA A 268 7.86 17.44 -18.42
CA ALA A 268 7.20 16.22 -17.98
C ALA A 268 8.03 14.98 -18.36
N ASP A 269 8.32 14.13 -17.37
CA ASP A 269 8.84 12.80 -17.62
C ASP A 269 7.67 11.86 -17.91
N MET A 270 7.36 11.68 -19.19
CA MET A 270 6.19 10.91 -19.63
C MET A 270 6.23 9.43 -19.19
N SER A 271 7.40 8.89 -18.84
CA SER A 271 7.50 7.53 -18.28
C SER A 271 6.87 7.40 -16.89
N THR A 272 6.59 8.53 -16.25
CA THR A 272 6.05 8.63 -14.89
C THR A 272 4.58 9.05 -14.86
N LEU A 273 3.97 9.23 -16.04
CA LEU A 273 2.57 9.63 -16.15
C LEU A 273 1.67 8.53 -15.58
N LEU A 274 0.78 8.93 -14.68
CA LEU A 274 -0.10 8.05 -13.94
C LEU A 274 -1.47 8.71 -13.79
N ARG A 275 -2.55 7.95 -13.95
CA ARG A 275 -3.89 8.39 -13.55
C ARG A 275 -4.02 8.34 -12.03
N ILE A 276 -4.51 9.43 -11.42
CA ILE A 276 -4.61 9.54 -9.97
C ILE A 276 -5.73 8.61 -9.45
N PRO A 277 -5.43 7.62 -8.59
CA PRO A 277 -6.42 6.61 -8.18
C PRO A 277 -7.66 7.18 -7.48
N TRP A 278 -7.49 8.25 -6.70
CA TRP A 278 -8.58 8.91 -5.96
C TRP A 278 -9.21 10.10 -6.69
N SER A 279 -8.68 10.50 -7.86
CA SER A 279 -9.25 11.54 -8.72
C SER A 279 -9.17 11.08 -10.17
N ARG A 280 -10.15 10.28 -10.59
CA ARG A 280 -10.12 9.57 -11.89
C ARG A 280 -10.14 10.50 -13.10
N ASN A 281 -10.54 11.75 -12.93
CA ASN A 281 -10.53 12.78 -13.97
C ASN A 281 -9.21 13.55 -14.02
N GLU A 282 -8.19 13.13 -13.27
CA GLU A 282 -6.90 13.78 -13.18
C GLU A 282 -5.73 12.81 -13.35
N GLU A 283 -4.66 13.30 -13.95
CA GLU A 283 -3.39 12.59 -14.09
C GLU A 283 -2.29 13.33 -13.33
N MET A 284 -1.23 12.62 -12.99
CA MET A 284 -0.02 13.19 -12.42
C MET A 284 1.20 12.73 -13.19
N VAL A 285 2.19 13.61 -13.31
CA VAL A 285 3.47 13.34 -13.96
C VAL A 285 4.58 14.01 -13.19
N MET A 286 5.68 13.30 -12.95
CA MET A 286 6.88 13.90 -12.39
C MET A 286 7.55 14.78 -13.44
N VAL A 287 8.22 15.83 -12.99
CA VAL A 287 8.92 16.76 -13.88
C VAL A 287 10.41 16.82 -13.59
N ASP A 288 11.17 17.04 -14.65
CA ASP A 288 12.54 17.51 -14.58
C ASP A 288 12.54 19.04 -14.66
N MET A 289 13.39 19.67 -13.86
CA MET A 289 13.59 21.12 -13.87
C MET A 289 14.80 21.47 -14.74
N LEU A 290 14.56 22.19 -15.83
CA LEU A 290 15.60 22.64 -16.75
C LEU A 290 15.79 24.16 -16.68
N THR A 291 17.00 24.62 -16.93
CA THR A 291 17.32 26.04 -17.12
C THR A 291 16.85 26.50 -18.51
N GLY A 292 16.96 27.81 -18.78
CA GLY A 292 16.65 28.37 -20.11
C GLY A 292 17.49 27.81 -21.26
N SER A 293 18.69 27.27 -20.98
CA SER A 293 19.54 26.59 -21.97
C SER A 293 19.13 25.13 -22.23
N GLY A 294 18.17 24.59 -21.47
CA GLY A 294 17.75 23.19 -21.55
C GLY A 294 18.61 22.23 -20.71
N GLU A 295 19.59 22.75 -19.99
CA GLU A 295 20.38 21.96 -19.03
C GLU A 295 19.59 21.72 -17.76
N ALA A 296 19.90 20.64 -17.05
CA ALA A 296 19.22 20.36 -15.80
C ALA A 296 19.61 21.37 -14.71
N SER A 297 18.60 21.99 -14.09
CA SER A 297 18.78 22.95 -13.01
C SER A 297 19.53 22.29 -11.83
N GLU A 298 20.42 23.06 -11.20
CA GLU A 298 21.11 22.66 -9.98
C GLU A 298 20.14 22.41 -8.81
N TYR A 299 18.96 23.03 -8.87
CA TYR A 299 17.89 22.88 -7.87
C TYR A 299 16.92 21.73 -8.18
N CYS A 300 17.20 20.89 -9.19
CA CYS A 300 16.38 19.75 -9.55
C CYS A 300 16.74 18.51 -8.69
N PRO A 301 15.93 18.10 -7.70
CA PRO A 301 16.28 16.99 -6.81
C PRO A 301 16.39 15.66 -7.58
N ARG A 302 15.52 15.47 -8.57
CA ARG A 302 15.48 14.28 -9.42
C ARG A 302 16.76 14.13 -10.25
N ASN A 303 17.29 15.23 -10.78
CA ASN A 303 18.56 15.21 -11.51
C ASN A 303 19.76 15.04 -10.57
N ALA A 304 19.74 15.64 -9.37
CA ALA A 304 20.76 15.41 -8.36
C ALA A 304 20.86 13.91 -8.00
N LEU A 305 19.71 13.24 -7.76
CA LEU A 305 19.67 11.81 -7.51
C LEU A 305 20.22 10.98 -8.69
N ARG A 306 19.84 11.32 -9.93
CA ARG A 306 20.37 10.65 -11.13
C ARG A 306 21.89 10.79 -11.25
N LYS A 307 22.45 11.96 -10.93
CA LYS A 307 23.91 12.16 -10.91
C LYS A 307 24.59 11.28 -9.85
N VAL A 308 24.09 11.30 -8.61
CA VAL A 308 24.67 10.50 -7.52
C VAL A 308 24.58 9.00 -7.81
N THR A 309 23.43 8.52 -8.27
CA THR A 309 23.25 7.10 -8.62
C THR A 309 24.12 6.67 -9.80
N LYS A 310 24.36 7.57 -10.76
CA LYS A 310 25.30 7.33 -11.86
C LYS A 310 26.74 7.23 -11.37
N VAL A 311 27.19 8.12 -10.47
CA VAL A 311 28.53 8.05 -9.86
C VAL A 311 28.71 6.75 -9.08
N LEU A 312 27.72 6.37 -8.26
CA LEU A 312 27.76 5.11 -7.51
C LEU A 312 27.87 3.89 -8.41
N LEU A 313 27.20 3.90 -9.56
CA LEU A 313 27.28 2.83 -10.54
C LEU A 313 28.62 2.84 -11.27
N ASP A 314 29.04 3.98 -11.80
CA ASP A 314 30.21 4.09 -12.68
C ASP A 314 31.53 3.92 -11.91
N GLU A 315 31.65 4.47 -10.70
CA GLU A 315 32.89 4.45 -9.91
C GLU A 315 32.96 3.25 -8.95
N PHE A 316 31.81 2.80 -8.43
CA PHE A 316 31.76 1.78 -7.37
C PHE A 316 31.00 0.51 -7.77
N ASN A 317 30.38 0.45 -8.96
CA ASN A 317 29.53 -0.65 -9.39
C ASN A 317 28.38 -0.95 -8.41
N VAL A 318 27.86 0.09 -7.75
CA VAL A 318 26.77 0.01 -6.76
C VAL A 318 25.49 0.56 -7.38
N THR A 319 24.41 -0.23 -7.31
CA THR A 319 23.08 0.23 -7.70
C THR A 319 22.22 0.50 -6.47
N VAL A 320 21.79 1.75 -6.29
CA VAL A 320 20.83 2.11 -5.25
C VAL A 320 19.46 1.52 -5.59
N LYS A 321 18.88 0.73 -4.69
CA LYS A 321 17.55 0.12 -4.86
C LYS A 321 16.46 0.89 -4.14
N ALA A 322 16.74 1.34 -2.92
CA ALA A 322 15.86 2.15 -2.09
C ALA A 322 16.70 2.92 -1.07
N GLY A 323 16.23 4.10 -0.67
CA GLY A 323 16.63 4.79 0.56
C GLY A 323 15.38 4.89 1.43
N PHE A 324 15.52 4.63 2.72
CA PHE A 324 14.43 4.74 3.68
C PHE A 324 14.82 5.73 4.77
N GLU A 325 13.87 6.58 5.12
CA GLU A 325 13.90 7.45 6.29
C GLU A 325 12.72 7.00 7.17
N ASN A 326 13.02 6.55 8.38
CA ASN A 326 11.99 6.06 9.29
C ASN A 326 11.61 7.18 10.24
N GLU A 327 10.41 7.73 10.06
CA GLU A 327 9.85 8.76 10.92
C GLU A 327 8.67 8.22 11.72
N PHE A 328 8.48 8.74 12.94
CA PHE A 328 7.30 8.45 13.75
C PHE A 328 6.83 9.71 14.48
N TYR A 329 5.52 9.78 14.71
CA TYR A 329 4.93 10.84 15.51
C TYR A 329 4.73 10.36 16.93
N LEU A 330 5.23 11.14 17.88
CA LEU A 330 5.00 10.90 19.29
C LEU A 330 3.79 11.72 19.75
N LEU A 331 2.74 11.01 20.19
CA LEU A 331 1.50 11.61 20.65
C LEU A 331 1.27 11.29 22.13
N ARG A 332 0.63 12.21 22.85
CA ARG A 332 0.13 11.99 24.20
C ARG A 332 -1.39 12.10 24.25
N LYS A 333 -1.99 11.36 25.18
CA LYS A 333 -3.43 11.46 25.45
C LYS A 333 -3.71 12.76 26.19
N SER A 334 -4.69 13.51 25.70
CA SER A 334 -5.27 14.67 26.34
C SER A 334 -6.77 14.45 26.54
N PHE A 335 -7.31 14.95 27.64
CA PHE A 335 -8.74 14.92 27.93
C PHE A 335 -9.28 16.33 27.82
N SER A 336 -10.17 16.56 26.87
CA SER A 336 -10.90 17.83 26.68
C SER A 336 -12.35 17.54 26.36
N GLU A 337 -13.28 18.32 26.91
CA GLU A 337 -14.72 18.22 26.63
C GLU A 337 -15.32 16.82 26.84
N GLY A 338 -14.78 16.03 27.78
CA GLY A 338 -15.27 14.68 28.06
C GLY A 338 -14.86 13.61 27.05
N HIS A 339 -14.04 13.96 26.06
CA HIS A 339 -13.52 13.06 25.04
C HIS A 339 -11.99 12.95 25.14
N GLU A 340 -11.49 11.75 24.80
CA GLU A 340 -10.06 11.47 24.73
C GLU A 340 -9.55 11.87 23.34
N HIS A 341 -8.54 12.73 23.29
CA HIS A 341 -7.91 13.18 22.06
C HIS A 341 -6.41 12.93 22.11
N TRP A 342 -5.82 12.62 20.95
CA TRP A 342 -4.38 12.53 20.78
C TRP A 342 -3.86 13.90 20.37
N VAL A 343 -2.86 14.40 21.10
CA VAL A 343 -2.18 15.66 20.79
C VAL A 343 -0.67 15.42 20.65
N PRO A 344 0.07 16.26 19.91
CA PRO A 344 1.52 16.19 19.86
C PRO A 344 2.13 16.11 21.26
N TYR A 345 3.15 15.27 21.42
CA TYR A 345 3.87 15.14 22.69
C TYR A 345 4.48 16.47 23.13
N ASP A 346 5.05 17.21 22.18
CA ASP A 346 5.52 18.57 22.36
C ASP A 346 5.20 19.44 21.11
N ASN A 347 5.39 20.76 21.25
CA ASN A 347 5.14 21.76 20.20
C ASN A 347 6.37 22.64 19.95
N SER A 348 7.56 22.18 20.33
CA SER A 348 8.81 22.90 20.09
C SER A 348 9.26 22.72 18.64
N SER A 349 10.24 23.53 18.26
CA SER A 349 10.77 23.52 16.90
C SER A 349 11.65 22.29 16.66
N TYR A 350 11.85 21.97 15.39
CA TYR A 350 12.79 20.94 14.92
C TYR A 350 14.18 21.05 15.59
N CYS A 351 14.71 19.91 16.04
CA CYS A 351 15.97 19.74 16.76
C CYS A 351 16.04 20.51 18.09
N SER A 352 14.91 20.70 18.78
CA SER A 352 14.90 21.33 20.09
C SER A 352 15.44 20.37 21.16
N THR A 353 16.43 20.84 21.93
CA THR A 353 16.95 20.08 23.06
C THR A 353 15.87 19.80 24.11
N SER A 354 14.89 20.70 24.28
CA SER A 354 13.79 20.48 25.23
C SER A 354 12.83 19.37 24.80
N ALA A 355 12.59 19.19 23.50
CA ALA A 355 11.82 18.06 22.99
C ALA A 355 12.58 16.75 23.23
N PHE A 356 13.88 16.76 22.92
CA PHE A 356 14.74 15.60 23.13
C PHE A 356 14.80 15.19 24.60
N ASP A 357 14.93 16.16 25.52
CA ASP A 357 14.93 15.90 26.97
C ASP A 357 13.62 15.28 27.43
N GLY A 358 12.48 15.79 26.94
CA GLY A 358 11.16 15.22 27.23
C GLY A 358 11.02 13.80 26.71
N ALA A 359 11.37 13.56 25.46
CA ALA A 359 11.24 12.26 24.80
C ALA A 359 12.38 11.28 25.14
N SER A 360 13.42 11.70 25.86
CA SER A 360 14.69 10.98 26.05
C SER A 360 14.52 9.54 26.53
N PHE A 361 13.55 9.29 27.42
CA PHE A 361 13.29 7.94 27.93
C PHE A 361 12.86 6.98 26.80
N MET A 362 11.93 7.40 25.95
CA MET A 362 11.44 6.59 24.84
C MET A 362 12.46 6.47 23.73
N LEU A 363 13.22 7.54 23.45
CA LEU A 363 14.30 7.48 22.46
C LEU A 363 15.38 6.48 22.90
N LYS A 364 15.73 6.42 24.19
CA LYS A 364 16.67 5.42 24.72
C LYS A 364 16.13 3.99 24.60
N GLU A 365 14.85 3.79 24.83
CA GLU A 365 14.19 2.49 24.64
C GLU A 365 14.20 2.08 23.15
N ALA A 366 13.79 2.99 22.26
CA ALA A 366 13.81 2.79 20.81
C ALA A 366 15.23 2.46 20.31
N HIS A 367 16.23 3.23 20.72
CA HIS A 367 17.63 2.99 20.40
C HIS A 367 18.10 1.61 20.91
N SER A 368 17.69 1.20 22.11
CA SER A 368 18.03 -0.12 22.65
C SER A 368 17.39 -1.26 21.85
N CYS A 369 16.14 -1.09 21.43
CA CYS A 369 15.44 -2.05 20.56
C CYS A 369 16.07 -2.14 19.17
N LEU A 370 16.38 -1.01 18.54
CA LEU A 370 17.04 -0.96 17.24
C LEU A 370 18.42 -1.63 17.29
N LYS A 371 19.21 -1.31 18.32
CA LYS A 371 20.50 -1.97 18.56
C LYS A 371 20.37 -3.48 18.76
N ALA A 372 19.36 -3.95 19.50
CA ALA A 372 19.09 -5.37 19.68
C ALA A 372 18.66 -6.06 18.38
N ALA A 373 18.01 -5.32 17.46
CA ALA A 373 17.66 -5.78 16.11
C ALA A 373 18.85 -5.72 15.12
N GLY A 374 20.04 -5.29 15.56
CA GLY A 374 21.22 -5.15 14.70
C GLY A 374 21.22 -3.91 13.81
N ILE A 375 20.36 -2.93 14.10
CA ILE A 375 20.28 -1.66 13.37
C ILE A 375 21.16 -0.63 14.09
N VAL A 376 22.13 -0.06 13.38
CA VAL A 376 22.98 1.03 13.88
C VAL A 376 22.23 2.35 13.71
N VAL A 377 22.00 3.05 14.80
CA VAL A 377 21.43 4.41 14.78
C VAL A 377 22.59 5.39 14.62
N GLU A 378 22.61 6.16 13.52
CA GLU A 378 23.61 7.20 13.32
C GLU A 378 23.25 8.51 14.03
N GLN A 379 21.97 8.90 13.95
CA GLN A 379 21.48 10.16 14.49
C GLN A 379 20.00 10.06 14.86
N ASP A 380 19.63 10.71 15.97
CA ASP A 380 18.24 10.96 16.36
C ASP A 380 17.96 12.47 16.26
N ALA A 381 16.78 12.82 15.76
CA ALA A 381 16.26 14.19 15.77
C ALA A 381 14.84 14.19 16.35
N CYS A 382 14.51 15.21 17.16
CA CYS A 382 13.17 15.48 17.65
C CYS A 382 12.70 16.85 17.20
#